data_AF-A0A918PB80-F1
#
_entry.id   AF-A0A918PB80-F1
#
_cell.length_a   1.000
_cell.length_b   1.000
_cell.length_c   1.000
_cell.angle_alpha   90.00
_cell.angle_beta   90.00
_cell.angle_gamma   90.00
#
_symmetry.space_group_name_H-M   'P 1'
#
loop_
_entity.id
_entity.type
_entity.pdbx_description
1 polymer ?
#
loop_
_entity_poly.entity_id
_entity_poly.type
_entity_poly.pdbx_seq_one_letter_code
_entity_poly.pdbx_strand_id
1 'polypeptide(L)'
;MTYDVSEPRPAESVTVPRLLPWATPEGKPCYLLTDEQGGPLSRRADALEASQIEMGHRLLGHSDALVGDPQVGAPELRYLSARLTEALRDSLRIAESRGARLSGATAGATEAESAVE
;
A
#
# COMPACT_ATOMS: atom_id res chain seq x y z
N MET A 1 1.30 5.03 53.84
CA MET A 1 0.34 5.56 52.85
C MET A 1 0.98 6.81 52.29
N THR A 2 1.24 6.98 51.00
CA THR A 2 0.77 6.31 49.78
C THR A 2 1.80 6.76 48.73
N TYR A 3 2.50 5.84 48.08
CA TYR A 3 3.27 6.22 46.90
C TYR A 3 2.27 6.35 45.76
N ASP A 4 2.11 7.57 45.27
CA ASP A 4 1.41 7.85 44.02
C ASP A 4 2.30 7.34 42.90
N VAL A 5 2.05 6.10 42.48
CA VAL A 5 2.63 5.55 41.25
C VAL A 5 1.90 6.26 40.12
N SER A 6 2.48 7.36 39.65
CA SER A 6 2.11 7.91 38.33
C SER A 6 2.22 6.77 37.33
N GLU A 7 1.07 6.29 36.86
CA GLU A 7 0.98 5.30 35.81
C GLU A 7 1.80 5.80 34.61
N PRO A 8 2.62 4.95 33.97
CA PRO A 8 3.31 5.34 32.76
C PRO A 8 2.24 5.73 31.73
N ARG A 9 2.28 7.00 31.28
CA ARG A 9 1.47 7.50 30.18
C ARG A 9 1.61 6.49 29.03
N PRO A 10 0.51 5.91 28.50
CA PRO A 10 0.62 4.99 27.37
C PRO A 10 1.40 5.70 26.28
N ALA A 11 2.47 5.06 25.80
CA ALA A 11 3.28 5.59 24.71
C ALA A 11 2.31 5.99 23.59
N GLU A 12 2.28 7.28 23.26
CA GLU A 12 1.45 7.80 22.18
C GLU A 12 1.89 7.08 20.90
N SER A 13 1.10 6.09 20.47
CA SER A 13 1.38 5.35 19.25
C SER A 13 1.30 6.32 18.09
N VAL A 14 2.44 6.61 17.46
CA VAL A 14 2.53 7.46 16.27
C VAL A 14 1.57 6.89 15.23
N THR A 15 0.48 7.61 14.96
CA THR A 15 -0.52 7.17 13.98
C THR A 15 -0.01 7.54 12.60
N VAL A 16 0.60 6.58 11.89
CA VAL A 16 1.02 6.78 10.50
C VAL A 16 -0.16 6.52 9.56
N PRO A 17 -0.62 7.51 8.77
CA PRO A 17 -1.72 7.31 7.83
C PRO A 17 -1.34 6.26 6.77
N ARG A 18 -2.17 5.23 6.62
CA ARG A 18 -2.01 4.22 5.57
C ARG A 18 -2.71 4.67 4.29
N LEU A 19 -1.96 4.85 3.21
CA LEU A 19 -2.53 4.99 1.86
C LEU A 19 -3.21 3.69 1.44
N LEU A 20 -4.47 3.76 1.03
CA LEU A 20 -5.26 2.60 0.60
C LEU A 20 -5.03 2.31 -0.89
N PRO A 21 -5.12 1.02 -1.30
CA PRO A 21 -4.88 0.61 -2.68
C PRO A 21 -6.03 0.98 -3.64
N TRP A 22 -7.09 1.64 -3.16
CA TRP A 22 -8.18 2.17 -3.97
C TRP A 22 -8.29 3.69 -3.80
N ALA A 23 -8.81 4.34 -4.83
CA ALA A 23 -9.14 5.77 -4.81
C ALA A 23 -10.64 5.99 -4.58
N THR A 24 -11.03 7.24 -4.36
CA THR A 24 -12.44 7.64 -4.46
C THR A 24 -12.94 7.50 -5.92
N PRO A 25 -14.25 7.51 -6.17
CA PRO A 25 -14.78 7.53 -7.54
C PRO A 25 -14.23 8.67 -8.40
N GLU A 26 -13.85 9.80 -7.78
CA GLU A 26 -13.23 10.97 -8.42
C GLU A 26 -11.71 10.83 -8.59
N GLY A 27 -11.13 9.67 -8.24
CA GLY A 27 -9.71 9.38 -8.39
C GLY A 27 -8.81 9.95 -7.29
N LYS A 28 -9.37 10.43 -6.16
CA LYS A 28 -8.57 10.98 -5.07
C LYS A 28 -7.96 9.88 -4.20
N PRO A 29 -6.72 10.03 -3.71
CA PRO A 29 -6.13 9.09 -2.75
C PRO A 29 -6.96 8.96 -1.48
N CYS A 30 -7.08 7.74 -0.95
CA CYS A 30 -7.78 7.45 0.30
C CYS A 30 -6.78 7.04 1.38
N TYR A 31 -6.93 7.57 2.60
CA TYR A 31 -6.06 7.25 3.73
C TYR A 31 -6.85 6.63 4.89
N LEU A 32 -6.23 5.68 5.57
CA LEU A 32 -6.72 5.05 6.79
C LEU A 32 -5.85 5.51 7.97
N LEU A 33 -6.48 6.12 8.96
CA LEU A 33 -5.87 6.43 10.26
C LEU A 33 -6.27 5.31 11.24
N THR A 34 -5.30 4.55 11.73
CA THR A 34 -5.51 3.49 12.72
C THR A 34 -4.24 3.32 13.53
N ASP A 35 -4.40 2.90 14.78
CA ASP A 35 -3.40 2.59 15.81
C ASP A 35 -2.43 1.43 15.48
N GLU A 36 -2.39 0.96 14.23
CA GLU A 36 -1.54 -0.10 13.66
C GLU A 36 -1.96 -1.58 13.85
N GLN A 37 -3.05 -1.91 14.56
CA GLN A 37 -3.40 -3.31 14.93
C GLN A 37 -4.06 -4.13 13.81
N GLY A 38 -3.74 -3.87 12.54
CA GLY A 38 -4.18 -4.74 11.44
C GLY A 38 -5.71 -4.91 11.35
N GLY A 39 -6.45 -3.82 11.55
CA GLY A 39 -7.92 -3.82 11.53
C GLY A 39 -8.55 -4.29 10.21
N PRO A 40 -9.89 -4.45 10.15
CA PRO A 40 -10.58 -5.00 8.98
C PRO A 40 -10.26 -4.30 7.65
N LEU A 41 -10.10 -2.97 7.68
CA LEU A 41 -9.73 -2.18 6.50
C LEU A 41 -8.27 -2.40 6.08
N SER A 42 -7.34 -2.57 7.03
CA SER A 42 -5.95 -2.94 6.72
C SER A 42 -5.89 -4.31 6.04
N ARG A 43 -6.60 -5.32 6.57
CA ARG A 43 -6.64 -6.65 5.92
C ARG A 43 -7.28 -6.61 4.53
N ARG A 44 -8.31 -5.79 4.35
CA ARG A 44 -8.91 -5.56 3.03
C ARG A 44 -7.92 -4.90 2.07
N ALA A 45 -7.15 -3.93 2.55
CA ALA A 45 -6.07 -3.32 1.79
C ALA A 45 -5.04 -4.38 1.38
N ASP A 46 -4.56 -5.21 2.31
CA ASP A 46 -3.59 -6.27 2.01
C ASP A 46 -4.12 -7.25 0.94
N ALA A 47 -5.38 -7.66 1.04
CA ALA A 47 -6.01 -8.54 0.05
C ALA A 47 -6.12 -7.90 -1.34
N LEU A 48 -6.45 -6.60 -1.42
CA LEU A 48 -6.53 -5.87 -2.68
C LEU A 48 -5.14 -5.57 -3.27
N GLU A 49 -4.14 -5.29 -2.44
CA GLU A 49 -2.75 -5.21 -2.90
C GLU A 49 -2.31 -6.55 -3.52
N ALA A 50 -2.57 -7.68 -2.85
CA ALA A 50 -2.21 -9.01 -3.35
C ALA A 50 -2.90 -9.33 -4.69
N SER A 51 -4.21 -9.08 -4.78
CA SER A 51 -4.99 -9.31 -6.01
C SER A 51 -4.50 -8.46 -7.18
N GLN A 52 -4.14 -7.18 -6.94
CA GLN A 52 -3.60 -6.31 -7.99
C GLN A 52 -2.24 -6.78 -8.50
N ILE A 53 -1.36 -7.22 -7.61
CA ILE A 53 -0.05 -7.78 -8.01
C ILE A 53 -0.24 -9.07 -8.83
N GLU A 54 -1.14 -9.97 -8.40
CA GLU A 54 -1.47 -11.19 -9.15
C GLU A 54 -2.06 -10.87 -10.53
N MET A 55 -2.98 -9.89 -10.61
CA MET A 55 -3.52 -9.40 -11.88
C MET A 55 -2.42 -8.83 -12.78
N GLY A 56 -1.46 -8.10 -12.22
CA GLY A 56 -0.29 -7.60 -12.92
C GLY A 56 0.53 -8.73 -13.55
N HIS A 57 0.81 -9.80 -12.80
CA HIS A 57 1.50 -10.98 -13.33
C HIS A 57 0.75 -11.63 -14.51
N ARG A 58 -0.57 -11.78 -14.40
CA ARG A 58 -1.39 -12.32 -15.50
C ARG A 58 -1.37 -11.41 -16.73
N LEU A 59 -1.43 -10.10 -16.52
CA LEU A 59 -1.38 -9.12 -17.60
C LEU A 59 -0.05 -9.16 -18.34
N LEU A 60 1.07 -9.32 -17.64
CA LEU A 60 2.39 -9.48 -18.26
C LEU A 60 2.43 -10.72 -19.17
N GLY A 61 1.94 -11.87 -18.70
CA GLY A 61 1.87 -13.08 -19.53
C GLY A 61 1.01 -12.89 -20.79
N HIS A 62 -0.10 -12.14 -20.69
CA HIS A 62 -0.92 -11.82 -21.85
C HIS A 62 -0.25 -10.82 -22.80
N SER A 63 0.49 -9.85 -22.24
CA SER A 63 1.26 -8.87 -22.98
C SER A 63 2.31 -9.52 -23.88
N ASP A 64 3.06 -10.50 -23.34
CA ASP A 64 4.10 -11.21 -24.10
C ASP A 64 3.51 -11.94 -25.32
N ALA A 65 2.34 -12.56 -25.15
CA ALA A 65 1.63 -13.23 -26.24
C ALA A 65 1.14 -12.25 -27.31
N LEU A 66 0.55 -11.12 -26.91
CA LEU A 66 0.03 -10.09 -27.84
C LEU A 66 1.12 -9.36 -28.61
N VAL A 67 2.23 -9.03 -27.95
CA VAL A 67 3.35 -8.32 -28.60
C VAL A 67 4.09 -9.22 -29.58
N GLY A 68 4.13 -10.54 -29.31
CA GLY A 68 4.77 -11.52 -30.18
C GLY A 68 3.96 -11.93 -31.42
N ASP A 69 2.67 -11.61 -31.48
CA ASP A 69 1.79 -12.02 -32.58
C ASP A 69 1.75 -10.96 -33.69
N PRO A 70 2.29 -11.25 -34.90
CA PRO A 70 2.32 -10.31 -36.02
C PRO A 70 0.93 -10.00 -36.61
N GLN A 71 -0.13 -10.72 -36.23
CA GLN A 71 -1.50 -10.45 -36.65
C GLN A 71 -2.21 -9.44 -35.75
N VAL A 72 -1.61 -9.06 -34.62
CA VAL A 72 -2.22 -8.13 -33.66
C VAL A 72 -2.23 -6.71 -34.21
N GLY A 73 -3.41 -6.09 -34.16
CA GLY A 73 -3.65 -4.76 -34.69
C GLY A 73 -3.39 -3.62 -33.70
N ALA A 74 -3.41 -2.39 -34.24
CA ALA A 74 -3.29 -1.18 -33.43
C ALA A 74 -4.39 -1.00 -32.36
N PRO A 75 -5.66 -1.43 -32.54
CA PRO A 75 -6.67 -1.40 -31.48
C PRO A 75 -6.29 -2.25 -30.26
N GLU A 76 -5.83 -3.48 -30.49
CA GLU A 76 -5.43 -4.43 -29.46
C GLU A 76 -4.20 -3.92 -28.70
N LEU A 77 -3.20 -3.38 -29.41
CA LEU A 77 -2.03 -2.77 -28.78
C LEU A 77 -2.37 -1.52 -27.96
N ARG A 78 -3.35 -0.71 -28.40
CA ARG A 78 -3.84 0.44 -27.62
C ARG A 78 -4.56 -0.01 -26.35
N TYR A 79 -5.39 -1.05 -26.45
CA TYR A 79 -6.03 -1.65 -25.29
C TYR A 79 -4.99 -2.20 -24.30
N LEU A 80 -4.02 -2.99 -24.79
CA LEU A 80 -2.93 -3.53 -23.97
C LEU A 80 -2.15 -2.41 -23.27
N SER A 81 -1.80 -1.34 -23.99
CA SER A 81 -1.10 -0.18 -23.42
C SER A 81 -1.89 0.50 -22.30
N ALA A 82 -3.21 0.62 -22.46
CA ALA A 82 -4.08 1.17 -21.42
C ALA A 82 -4.08 0.27 -20.16
N ARG A 83 -4.21 -1.05 -20.34
CA ARG A 83 -4.19 -2.01 -19.23
C ARG A 83 -2.85 -2.04 -18.50
N LEU A 84 -1.74 -1.97 -19.23
CA LEU A 84 -0.40 -1.89 -18.65
C LEU A 84 -0.20 -0.59 -17.85
N THR A 85 -0.72 0.53 -18.37
CA THR A 85 -0.68 1.82 -17.67
C THR A 85 -1.47 1.78 -16.36
N GLU A 86 -2.64 1.15 -16.35
CA GLU A 86 -3.45 0.96 -15.14
C GLU A 86 -2.70 0.10 -14.11
N ALA A 87 -2.18 -1.07 -14.51
CA ALA A 87 -1.44 -1.96 -13.61
C ALA A 87 -0.17 -1.31 -13.04
N LEU A 88 0.51 -0.45 -13.82
CA LEU A 88 1.66 0.30 -13.33
C LEU A 88 1.27 1.35 -12.28
N ARG A 89 0.17 2.07 -12.47
CA ARG A 89 -0.35 3.04 -11.48
C ARG A 89 -0.70 2.34 -10.17
N ASP A 90 -1.34 1.17 -10.26
CA ASP A 90 -1.69 0.37 -9.10
C ASP A 90 -0.42 -0.09 -8.36
N SER A 91 0.57 -0.60 -9.09
CA SER A 91 1.86 -1.03 -8.53
C SER A 91 2.61 0.10 -7.82
N LEU A 92 2.65 1.30 -8.41
CA LEU A 92 3.28 2.48 -7.80
C LEU A 92 2.58 2.88 -6.51
N ARG A 93 1.24 2.87 -6.48
CA ARG A 93 0.46 3.16 -5.27
C ARG A 93 0.72 2.14 -4.16
N ILE A 94 0.83 0.86 -4.49
CA ILE A 94 1.16 -0.20 -3.53
C ILE A 94 2.58 0.02 -2.97
N ALA A 95 3.54 0.35 -3.83
CA ALA A 95 4.91 0.61 -3.43
C ALA A 95 5.01 1.83 -2.49
N GLU A 96 4.33 2.93 -2.81
CA GLU A 96 4.26 4.12 -1.96
C GLU A 96 3.62 3.82 -0.60
N SER A 97 2.48 3.11 -0.61
CA SER A 97 1.78 2.71 0.62
C SER A 97 2.66 1.84 1.52
N ARG A 98 3.40 0.88 0.95
CA ARG A 98 4.32 0.01 1.70
C ARG A 98 5.54 0.77 2.20
N GLY A 99 6.12 1.64 1.36
CA GLY A 99 7.27 2.47 1.72
C GLY A 99 6.97 3.39 2.91
N ALA A 100 5.81 4.05 2.90
CA ALA A 100 5.38 4.90 4.01
C ALA A 100 5.25 4.13 5.34
N ARG A 101 4.72 2.90 5.30
CA ARG A 101 4.61 2.04 6.50
C ARG A 101 5.97 1.57 7.01
N LEU A 102 6.90 1.25 6.12
CA LEU A 102 8.26 0.86 6.51
C LEU A 102 9.01 2.04 7.15
N SER A 103 8.96 3.24 6.54
CA SER A 103 9.59 4.44 7.09
C SER A 103 9.00 4.85 8.44
N GLY A 104 7.67 4.78 8.57
CA GLY A 104 6.97 5.03 9.83
C GLY A 104 7.40 4.09 10.96
N ALA A 105 7.50 2.79 10.67
CA ALA A 105 8.00 1.80 11.63
C ALA A 105 9.45 2.07 12.07
N THR A 106 10.33 2.52 11.14
CA THR A 106 11.72 2.85 11.50
C THR A 106 11.85 4.12 12.35
N ALA A 107 10.98 5.12 12.15
CA ALA A 107 10.96 6.33 12.98
C ALA A 107 10.55 6.01 14.42
N GLY A 108 9.51 5.19 14.60
CA GLY A 108 9.07 4.74 15.93
C GLY A 108 10.10 3.86 16.66
N ALA A 109 10.89 3.07 15.93
CA ALA A 109 11.96 2.26 16.52
C ALA A 109 13.18 3.10 16.97
N THR A 110 13.50 4.18 16.25
CA THR A 110 14.64 5.06 16.57
C THR A 110 14.38 5.92 17.81
N GLU A 111 13.13 6.39 18.00
CA GLU A 111 12.74 7.14 19.20
C GLU A 111 12.68 6.26 20.46
N ALA A 112 12.33 4.98 20.32
CA ALA A 112 12.30 4.03 21.43
C ALA A 112 13.70 3.69 21.96
N GLU A 113 14.74 3.74 21.13
CA GLU A 113 16.12 3.44 21.53
C GLU A 113 16.83 4.65 22.16
N SER A 114 16.48 5.88 21.76
CA SER A 114 16.99 7.13 22.36
C SER A 114 16.39 7.45 23.73
N ALA A 115 15.26 6.84 24.12
CA ALA A 115 14.60 7.09 25.40
C ALA A 115 15.12 6.18 26.55
N VAL A 116 16.14 5.36 26.28
CA VAL A 116 16.73 4.40 27.22
C VAL A 116 18.10 4.87 27.77
N GLU A 117 18.61 6.02 27.32
CA GLU A 117 19.85 6.66 27.82
C GLU A 117 19.55 7.84 28.76
#